data_AF-A0A6V7KSL5-F1
#
_entry.id   AF-A0A6V7KSL5-F1
#
_cell.length_a   1.000
_cell.length_b   1.000
_cell.length_c   1.000
_cell.angle_alpha   90.00
_cell.angle_beta   90.00
_cell.angle_gamma   90.00
#
_symmetry.space_group_name_H-M   'P 1'
#
loop_
_entity.id
_entity.type
_entity.pdbx_description
1 polymer ?
#
loop_
_entity_poly.entity_id
_entity_poly.type
_entity_poly.pdbx_seq_one_letter_code
_entity_poly.pdbx_strand_id
1 'polypeptide(L)'
;RPLTRYLPIKSESLDLRHHIETAGHQLSLIHDVTVDITTCSGYLSKMSKKFHHWNKRWFVFDRKRKTLSYFSDANSKKARGLIYFQ
;
A
#
# COMPACT_ATOMS: atom_id res chain seq x y z
N ARG A 1 24.92 -2.05 7.95
CA ARG A 1 24.08 -0.90 7.54
C ARG A 1 23.23 -0.52 8.76
N PRO A 2 23.57 0.52 9.52
CA PRO A 2 22.89 0.82 10.77
C PRO A 2 21.42 1.13 10.47
N LEU A 3 20.55 0.52 11.28
CA LEU A 3 19.11 0.63 11.30
C LEU A 3 18.70 2.10 11.24
N THR A 4 18.38 2.62 10.05
CA THR A 4 17.60 3.85 9.95
C THR A 4 16.25 3.53 10.58
N ARG A 5 16.06 3.96 11.83
CA ARG A 5 14.71 4.06 12.39
C ARG A 5 13.95 4.98 11.45
N TYR A 6 13.06 4.40 10.64
CA TYR A 6 12.08 5.18 9.90
C TYR A 6 11.23 5.90 10.94
N LEU A 7 11.57 7.15 11.20
CA LEU A 7 10.68 8.02 11.95
C LEU A 7 9.46 8.26 11.06
N PRO A 8 8.25 7.99 11.53
CA PRO A 8 7.06 8.15 10.72
C PRO A 8 6.91 9.61 10.30
N ILE A 9 6.98 9.86 8.99
CA ILE A 9 6.74 11.19 8.44
C ILE A 9 5.23 11.36 8.29
N LYS A 10 4.64 12.16 9.18
CA LYS A 10 3.18 12.37 9.28
C LYS A 10 2.68 13.56 8.46
N SER A 11 3.56 14.23 7.71
CA SER A 11 3.15 15.41 6.94
C SER A 11 2.12 15.05 5.88
N GLU A 12 0.99 15.76 5.85
CA GLU A 12 -0.03 15.58 4.81
C GLU A 12 0.50 15.95 3.41
N SER A 13 1.48 16.86 3.35
CA SER A 13 2.15 17.29 2.12
C SER A 13 3.23 16.33 1.60
N LEU A 14 3.50 15.22 2.30
CA LEU A 14 4.52 14.27 1.86
C LEU A 14 4.18 13.72 0.46
N ASP A 15 5.13 13.72 -0.46
CA ASP A 15 5.00 12.97 -1.72
C ASP A 15 5.45 11.53 -1.47
N LEU A 16 4.50 10.59 -1.51
CA LEU A 16 4.75 9.17 -1.23
C LEU A 16 5.71 8.56 -2.24
N ARG A 17 5.56 8.91 -3.52
CA ARG A 17 6.40 8.38 -4.58
C ARG A 17 7.84 8.83 -4.38
N HIS A 18 8.03 10.14 -4.23
CA HIS A 18 9.35 10.73 -4.00
C HIS A 18 9.99 10.21 -2.71
N HIS A 19 9.19 10.03 -1.65
CA HIS A 19 9.68 9.46 -0.39
C HIS A 19 10.22 8.03 -0.56
N ILE A 20 9.53 7.18 -1.32
CA ILE A 20 9.97 5.81 -1.59
C ILE A 20 11.23 5.80 -2.49
N GLU A 21 11.31 6.71 -3.47
CA GLU A 21 12.48 6.84 -4.33
C GLU A 21 13.72 7.32 -3.56
N THR A 22 13.56 8.34 -2.70
CA THR A 22 14.64 8.85 -1.83
C THR A 22 15.07 7.85 -0.75
N ALA A 23 14.19 6.93 -0.38
CA ALA A 23 14.50 5.75 0.43
C ALA A 23 15.38 4.70 -0.30
N GLY A 24 15.64 4.89 -1.60
CA GLY A 24 16.50 4.04 -2.42
C GLY A 24 15.76 2.97 -3.23
N HIS A 25 14.44 3.07 -3.38
CA HIS A 25 13.66 2.14 -4.20
C HIS A 25 13.45 2.69 -5.62
N GLN A 26 13.81 1.90 -6.63
CA GLN A 26 13.60 2.25 -8.04
C GLN A 26 12.24 1.76 -8.52
N LEU A 27 11.23 2.62 -8.44
CA LEU A 27 9.85 2.28 -8.80
C LEU A 27 9.65 1.91 -10.27
N SER A 28 10.52 2.38 -11.18
CA SER A 28 10.48 2.02 -12.61
C SER A 28 10.77 0.55 -12.88
N LEU A 29 11.44 -0.15 -11.94
CA LEU A 29 11.78 -1.57 -12.08
C LEU A 29 10.70 -2.50 -11.48
N ILE A 30 9.75 -1.95 -10.74
CA ILE A 30 8.72 -2.70 -10.01
C ILE A 30 7.41 -2.60 -10.79
N HIS A 31 7.03 -3.69 -11.45
CA HIS A 31 5.86 -3.70 -12.35
C HIS A 31 4.56 -4.11 -11.63
N ASP A 32 4.66 -4.80 -10.49
CA ASP A 32 3.50 -5.32 -9.74
C ASP A 32 2.89 -4.32 -8.77
N VAL A 33 3.48 -3.12 -8.65
CA VAL A 33 3.07 -2.08 -7.71
C VAL A 33 2.93 -0.76 -8.42
N THR A 34 1.80 -0.10 -8.23
CA THR A 34 1.54 1.25 -8.72
C THR A 34 1.64 2.22 -7.56
N VAL A 35 2.49 3.24 -7.69
CA VAL A 35 2.72 4.26 -6.67
C VAL A 35 2.54 5.65 -7.28
N ASP A 36 1.64 6.42 -6.67
CA ASP A 36 1.47 7.85 -6.91
C ASP A 36 1.86 8.69 -5.67
N ILE A 37 1.64 10.00 -5.72
CA ILE A 37 1.99 10.97 -4.67
C ILE A 37 1.33 10.63 -3.32
N THR A 38 0.18 9.94 -3.33
CA THR A 38 -0.68 9.74 -2.16
C THR A 38 -1.10 8.28 -1.95
N THR A 39 -0.97 7.43 -2.97
CA THR A 39 -1.44 6.06 -2.95
C THR A 39 -0.36 5.08 -3.41
N CYS A 40 -0.45 3.87 -2.87
CA CYS A 40 0.35 2.72 -3.28
C CYS A 40 -0.58 1.51 -3.39
N SER A 41 -0.48 0.76 -4.48
CA SER A 41 -1.36 -0.37 -4.74
C SER A 41 -0.62 -1.53 -5.38
N GLY A 42 -1.02 -2.74 -5.06
CA GLY A 42 -0.31 -3.96 -5.44
C GLY A 42 -0.97 -5.22 -4.89
N TYR A 43 -0.55 -6.38 -5.39
CA TYR A 43 -1.05 -7.65 -4.87
C TYR A 43 -0.32 -8.10 -3.61
N LEU A 44 -1.08 -8.51 -2.59
CA LEU A 44 -0.56 -9.18 -1.39
C LEU A 44 -1.39 -10.43 -1.06
N SER A 45 -0.81 -11.31 -0.25
CA SER A 45 -1.51 -12.48 0.31
C SER A 45 -2.26 -12.10 1.59
N LYS A 46 -3.56 -12.35 1.62
CA LYS A 46 -4.42 -12.11 2.79
C LYS A 46 -5.11 -13.39 3.25
N MET A 47 -4.97 -13.71 4.54
CA MET A 47 -5.70 -14.81 5.16
C MET A 47 -7.20 -14.49 5.27
N SER A 48 -8.02 -15.42 4.80
CA SER A 48 -9.47 -15.40 4.98
C SER A 48 -9.84 -15.70 6.43
N LYS A 49 -10.72 -14.90 7.03
CA LYS A 49 -11.21 -15.15 8.40
C LYS A 49 -12.09 -16.39 8.51
N LYS A 50 -12.82 -16.74 7.44
CA LYS A 50 -13.79 -17.85 7.46
C LYS A 50 -13.16 -19.21 7.20
N PHE A 51 -12.23 -19.26 6.25
CA PHE A 51 -11.69 -20.51 5.71
C PHE A 51 -10.18 -20.66 5.96
N HIS A 52 -9.54 -19.68 6.58
CA HIS A 52 -8.11 -19.67 6.95
C HIS A 52 -7.09 -19.91 5.83
N HIS A 53 -7.50 -19.96 4.56
CA HIS A 53 -6.57 -19.99 3.44
C HIS A 53 -6.09 -18.58 3.06
N TRP A 54 -4.90 -18.51 2.45
CA TRP A 54 -4.32 -17.29 1.91
C TRP A 54 -4.89 -17.01 0.52
N ASN A 55 -5.32 -15.77 0.29
CA ASN A 55 -5.80 -15.30 -1.00
C ASN A 55 -4.93 -14.19 -1.54
N LYS A 56 -4.60 -14.24 -2.84
CA LYS A 56 -4.09 -13.06 -3.55
C LYS A 56 -5.21 -12.00 -3.62
N ARG A 57 -4.92 -10.79 -3.15
CA ARG A 57 -5.85 -9.64 -3.14
C ARG A 57 -5.12 -8.38 -3.56
N TRP A 58 -5.82 -7.52 -4.29
CA TRP A 58 -5.31 -6.20 -4.66
C TRP A 58 -5.51 -5.25 -3.49
N PHE A 59 -4.43 -4.70 -2.95
CA PHE A 59 -4.48 -3.72 -1.87
C PHE A 59 -4.28 -2.32 -2.41
N VAL A 60 -4.94 -1.36 -1.77
CA VAL A 60 -4.75 0.07 -2.02
C VAL A 60 -4.55 0.76 -0.68
N PHE A 61 -3.34 1.28 -0.49
CA PHE A 61 -2.98 2.20 0.58
C PHE A 61 -3.20 3.62 0.09
N ASP A 62 -3.98 4.42 0.83
CA ASP A 62 -4.30 5.81 0.51
C ASP A 62 -3.99 6.69 1.73
N ARG A 63 -3.01 7.59 1.57
CA ARG A 63 -2.61 8.51 2.64
C ARG A 63 -3.63 9.60 2.92
N LYS A 64 -4.29 10.14 1.89
CA LYS A 64 -5.25 11.24 2.04
C LYS A 64 -6.46 10.78 2.84
N ARG A 65 -6.97 9.59 2.50
CA ARG A 65 -8.10 8.97 3.21
C ARG A 65 -7.68 8.28 4.51
N LYS A 66 -6.38 8.08 4.71
CA LYS A 66 -5.79 7.29 5.79
C LYS A 66 -6.37 5.88 5.86
N THR A 67 -6.42 5.22 4.69
CA THR A 67 -7.03 3.89 4.56
C THR A 67 -6.12 2.88 3.90
N LEU A 68 -6.23 1.64 4.36
CA LEU A 68 -5.75 0.46 3.65
C LEU A 68 -6.98 -0.39 3.29
N SER A 69 -7.28 -0.45 2.00
CA SER A 69 -8.40 -1.22 1.46
C SER A 69 -7.91 -2.39 0.62
N TYR A 70 -8.76 -3.40 0.44
CA TYR A 70 -8.44 -4.52 -0.45
C TYR A 70 -9.64 -5.02 -1.24
N PHE A 71 -9.34 -5.54 -2.43
CA PHE A 71 -10.29 -5.94 -3.47
C PHE A 71 -9.97 -7.35 -3.96
N SER A 72 -10.87 -7.95 -4.74
CA SER A 72 -10.62 -9.27 -5.34
C SER A 72 -9.43 -9.21 -6.32
N ASP A 73 -9.38 -8.15 -7.13
CA ASP A 73 -8.41 -7.86 -8.19
C ASP A 73 -8.33 -6.35 -8.44
N ALA A 74 -7.47 -5.91 -9.37
CA ALA A 74 -7.22 -4.50 -9.67
C ALA A 74 -8.39 -3.77 -10.36
N ASN A 75 -9.30 -4.49 -11.04
CA ASN A 75 -10.44 -3.92 -11.77
C ASN A 75 -11.73 -3.91 -10.93
N SER A 76 -11.72 -4.60 -9.80
CA SER A 76 -12.83 -4.70 -8.86
C SER A 76 -13.20 -3.32 -8.28
N LYS A 77 -14.46 -2.89 -8.47
CA LYS A 77 -14.96 -1.62 -7.90
C LYS A 77 -15.38 -1.72 -6.44
N LYS A 78 -15.71 -2.93 -5.95
CA LYS A 78 -16.22 -3.15 -4.58
C LYS A 78 -15.11 -3.64 -3.66
N ALA A 79 -14.84 -2.88 -2.61
CA ALA A 79 -13.90 -3.27 -1.57
C ALA A 79 -14.43 -4.51 -0.80
N ARG A 80 -13.52 -5.45 -0.54
CA ARG A 80 -13.76 -6.61 0.32
C ARG A 80 -13.52 -6.28 1.80
N GLY A 81 -12.71 -5.26 2.06
CA GLY A 81 -12.53 -4.70 3.39
C GLY A 81 -11.69 -3.44 3.35
N LEU A 82 -11.75 -2.69 4.45
CA LEU A 82 -11.10 -1.40 4.62
C LEU A 82 -10.67 -1.25 6.08
N ILE A 83 -9.50 -0.67 6.28
CA ILE A 83 -8.89 -0.39 7.58
C ILE A 83 -8.51 1.08 7.57
N TYR A 84 -8.88 1.81 8.63
CA TYR A 84 -8.41 3.18 8.86
C TYR A 84 -7.15 3.15 9.73
N PHE A 85 -6.24 4.10 9.52
CA PHE A 85 -5.07 4.30 10.38
C PHE A 85 -4.93 5.78 10.76
N GLN A 86 -4.18 6.07 11.83
CA GLN A 86 -4.00 7.41 12.40
C GLN A 86 -2.81 8.16 11.82
#